data_AF-D7CXQ3-F1
#
_entry.id   AF-D7CXQ3-F1
#
_cell.length_a   1.000
_cell.length_b   1.000
_cell.length_c   1.000
_cell.angle_alpha   90.00
_cell.angle_beta   90.00
_cell.angle_gamma   90.00
#
_symmetry.space_group_name_H-M   'P 1'
#
loop_
_entity.id
_entity.type
_entity.pdbx_description
1 polymer ?
#
loop_
_entity_poly.entity_id
_entity_poly.type
_entity_poly.pdbx_seq_one_letter_code
_entity_poly.pdbx_strand_id
1 'polypeptide(L)'
;MNTPSPVRARLWPAGARRPPLVLLVPSLLVTALMLLPLLYLPLRAQDASGGMLAYLTRPRTLQILWNTLLLVTSVSVASLVIALPVAWLTLRTDLPGRRVWLVLAALPLVIPSYVGSFAYISAFATGGLLAWLPVRLPAQGFWGAFTVLTLFNYPYLLLALRAGMQGLDPSLEEASRSLGHTRWGVFWRVTLPLLRPAIAAGTVLVALYVLSDFGAVAMLRYDTFTRAIFVQYQNSFNRANAALLALVLVALMVLILAADQLVRGSKRVARVGSGVRRKAATVPLGRWKLPALLLMTLLVGTALVAPLSVVGVWFWRGVAGGQALTFSWPSVWNTVGVSAASALLSVVAALPIAVLAVRYPSPWSALVERLSYVGFALPGVVVGLAFVFFGVRYVPALYQTHAMLLTAYLVLFLPQAVANVRASLVQLSPNLEEAARSLGRSPWRTLVEVTLPLIRAGLLSGATLVFLTTMKELPVTLILHPTGFETLATNVWQKTFGAFFAQAAPYALAIVAVSAVSGGLLLWREGRS
;
A
#
# COMPACT_ATOMS: atom_id res chain seq x y z
N MET A 1 -21.06 40.43 29.19
CA MET A 1 -20.24 39.28 29.64
C MET A 1 -19.57 38.68 28.41
N ASN A 2 -18.24 38.67 28.40
CA ASN A 2 -17.39 38.39 27.24
C ASN A 2 -17.53 36.96 26.72
N THR A 3 -17.99 36.82 25.48
CA THR A 3 -17.84 35.60 24.69
C THR A 3 -16.37 35.46 24.26
N PRO A 4 -15.65 34.38 24.58
CA PRO A 4 -14.32 34.18 24.05
C PRO A 4 -14.40 33.94 22.54
N SER A 5 -13.72 34.79 21.78
CA SER A 5 -13.59 34.66 20.33
C SER A 5 -12.89 33.34 19.99
N PRO A 6 -13.22 32.71 18.85
CA PRO A 6 -12.46 31.55 18.39
C PRO A 6 -11.07 32.04 18.01
N VAL A 7 -10.07 31.68 18.81
CA VAL A 7 -8.65 31.88 18.51
C VAL A 7 -8.36 31.15 17.20
N ARG A 8 -8.46 31.87 16.08
CA ARG A 8 -7.80 31.50 14.83
C ARG A 8 -6.31 31.57 15.11
N ALA A 9 -5.74 30.48 15.64
CA ALA A 9 -4.31 30.31 15.75
C ALA A 9 -3.74 30.48 14.34
N ARG A 10 -3.13 31.65 14.06
CA ARG A 10 -2.27 31.83 12.90
C ARG A 10 -1.13 30.84 13.11
N LEU A 11 -1.21 29.68 12.43
CA LEU A 11 -0.19 28.63 12.42
C LEU A 11 1.10 29.05 11.70
N TRP A 12 1.31 30.36 11.52
CA TRP A 12 2.44 30.91 10.80
C TRP A 12 3.32 31.73 11.75
N PRO A 13 4.50 31.24 12.17
CA PRO A 13 5.46 32.12 12.79
C PRO A 13 5.76 33.27 11.82
N ALA A 14 5.55 34.50 12.31
CA ALA A 14 5.83 35.71 11.57
C ALA A 14 7.33 35.76 11.22
N GLY A 15 7.63 35.60 9.93
CA GLY A 15 8.99 35.51 9.39
C GLY A 15 9.08 34.49 8.26
N ALA A 16 8.31 34.67 7.18
CA ALA A 16 8.37 33.80 6.00
C ALA A 16 9.73 33.97 5.31
N ARG A 17 10.74 33.24 5.79
CA ARG A 17 12.02 33.10 5.09
C ARG A 17 11.74 32.48 3.73
N ARG A 18 12.18 33.15 2.65
CA ARG A 18 12.05 32.59 1.29
C ARG A 18 12.80 31.25 1.24
N PRO A 19 12.21 30.20 0.66
CA PRO A 19 12.90 28.92 0.54
C PRO A 19 14.11 29.07 -0.40
N PRO A 20 15.27 28.48 -0.07
CA PRO A 20 16.43 28.51 -0.93
C PRO A 20 16.16 27.75 -2.23
N LEU A 21 16.72 28.24 -3.34
CA LEU A 21 16.55 27.62 -4.67
C LEU A 21 17.00 26.15 -4.70
N VAL A 22 18.01 25.80 -3.90
CA VAL A 22 18.53 24.43 -3.75
C VAL A 22 17.47 23.45 -3.23
N LEU A 23 16.46 23.91 -2.48
CA LEU A 23 15.33 23.08 -2.06
C LEU A 23 14.14 23.21 -3.02
N LEU A 24 13.89 24.42 -3.52
CA LEU A 24 12.75 24.72 -4.37
C LEU A 24 12.85 23.98 -5.73
N VAL A 25 13.99 24.08 -6.42
CA VAL A 25 14.15 23.53 -7.77
C VAL A 25 14.01 22.00 -7.77
N PRO A 26 14.71 21.23 -6.92
CA PRO A 26 14.50 19.78 -6.88
C PRO A 26 13.08 19.39 -6.47
N SER A 27 12.47 20.10 -5.51
CA SER A 27 11.09 19.81 -5.10
C SER A 27 10.10 20.02 -6.26
N LEU A 28 10.27 21.09 -7.03
CA LEU A 28 9.44 21.38 -8.20
C LEU A 28 9.65 20.35 -9.32
N LEU A 29 10.92 19.98 -9.61
CA LEU A 29 11.23 18.96 -10.62
C LEU A 29 10.63 17.60 -10.27
N VAL A 30 10.80 17.15 -9.02
CA VAL A 30 10.22 15.90 -8.54
C VAL A 30 8.69 15.96 -8.59
N THR A 31 8.09 17.08 -8.19
CA THR A 31 6.63 17.25 -8.24
C THR A 31 6.11 17.26 -9.67
N ALA A 32 6.78 17.94 -10.59
CA ALA A 32 6.42 17.93 -12.00
C ALA A 32 6.47 16.50 -12.58
N LEU A 33 7.48 15.72 -12.19
CA LEU A 33 7.59 14.31 -12.55
C LEU A 33 6.44 13.48 -11.96
N MET A 34 6.04 13.70 -10.70
CA MET A 34 4.89 13.01 -10.09
C MET A 34 3.58 13.26 -10.85
N LEU A 35 3.42 14.44 -11.44
CA LEU A 35 2.23 14.82 -12.19
C LEU A 35 2.23 14.32 -13.63
N LEU A 36 3.35 13.82 -14.14
CA LEU A 36 3.47 13.38 -15.53
C LEU A 36 2.37 12.38 -15.93
N PRO A 37 2.07 11.32 -15.16
CA PRO A 37 0.98 10.41 -15.55
C PRO A 37 -0.38 11.08 -15.61
N LEU A 38 -0.68 11.96 -14.66
CA LEU A 38 -1.96 12.67 -14.62
C LEU A 38 -2.12 13.68 -15.76
N LEU A 39 -1.04 14.33 -16.16
CA LEU A 39 -1.06 15.32 -17.25
C LEU A 39 -1.10 14.65 -18.61
N TYR A 40 -0.43 13.50 -18.76
CA TYR A 40 -0.24 12.89 -20.07
C TYR A 40 -1.36 11.95 -20.50
N LEU A 41 -2.03 11.28 -19.57
CA LEU A 41 -3.15 10.38 -19.89
C LEU A 41 -4.34 11.09 -20.56
N PRO A 42 -4.78 12.29 -20.12
CA PRO A 42 -5.84 13.04 -20.79
C PRO A 42 -5.48 13.43 -22.22
N LEU A 43 -4.21 13.76 -22.49
CA LEU A 43 -3.74 14.08 -23.85
C LEU A 43 -3.85 12.86 -24.77
N ARG A 44 -3.49 11.68 -24.27
CA ARG A 44 -3.62 10.42 -25.03
C ARG A 44 -5.04 9.90 -25.15
N ALA A 45 -5.90 10.17 -24.16
CA ALA A 45 -7.30 9.75 -24.19
C ALA A 45 -8.13 10.49 -25.26
N GLN A 46 -7.67 11.64 -25.75
CA GLN A 46 -8.34 12.38 -26.84
C GLN A 46 -8.26 11.64 -28.18
N ASP A 47 -7.22 10.84 -28.38
CA ASP A 47 -7.03 10.02 -29.59
C ASP A 47 -7.87 8.71 -29.57
N ALA A 48 -8.77 8.57 -28.59
CA ALA A 48 -9.61 7.38 -28.41
C ALA A 48 -10.64 7.25 -29.54
N SER A 49 -10.72 6.05 -30.14
CA SER A 49 -11.56 5.80 -31.30
C SER A 49 -13.06 5.84 -30.95
N GLY A 50 -13.82 6.64 -31.70
CA GLY A 50 -15.27 6.77 -31.53
C GLY A 50 -15.71 7.76 -30.44
N GLY A 51 -14.78 8.50 -29.83
CA GLY A 51 -15.07 9.51 -28.81
C GLY A 51 -15.24 8.95 -27.39
N MET A 52 -14.89 9.78 -26.41
CA MET A 52 -14.82 9.36 -24.99
C MET A 52 -16.16 8.84 -24.46
N LEU A 53 -17.25 9.58 -24.69
CA LEU A 53 -18.57 9.21 -24.17
C LEU A 53 -19.07 7.89 -24.74
N ALA A 54 -18.96 7.70 -26.06
CA ALA A 54 -19.42 6.48 -26.72
C ALA A 54 -18.61 5.25 -26.30
N TYR A 55 -17.32 5.40 -25.97
CA TYR A 55 -16.52 4.30 -25.44
C TYR A 55 -16.90 3.95 -23.99
N LEU A 56 -17.16 4.97 -23.16
CA LEU A 56 -17.54 4.80 -21.75
C LEU A 56 -18.92 4.15 -21.57
N THR A 57 -19.85 4.42 -22.48
CA THR A 57 -21.21 3.85 -22.44
C THR A 57 -21.30 2.45 -23.05
N ARG A 58 -20.21 1.87 -23.56
CA ARG A 58 -20.22 0.50 -24.10
C ARG A 58 -20.57 -0.51 -23.00
N PRO A 59 -21.38 -1.55 -23.31
CA PRO A 59 -21.73 -2.60 -22.33
C PRO A 59 -20.51 -3.24 -21.66
N ARG A 60 -19.43 -3.47 -22.42
CA ARG A 60 -18.17 -4.00 -21.89
C ARG A 60 -17.53 -3.08 -20.85
N THR A 61 -17.50 -1.76 -21.11
CA THR A 61 -16.90 -0.77 -20.19
C THR A 61 -17.73 -0.63 -18.92
N LEU A 62 -19.06 -0.60 -19.04
CA LEU A 62 -19.97 -0.58 -17.89
C LEU A 62 -19.87 -1.87 -17.06
N GLN A 63 -19.68 -3.03 -17.69
CA GLN A 63 -19.45 -4.28 -16.99
C GLN A 63 -18.12 -4.28 -16.22
N ILE A 64 -17.04 -3.74 -16.81
CA ILE A 64 -15.75 -3.57 -16.11
C ILE A 64 -15.88 -2.61 -14.92
N LEU A 65 -16.64 -1.51 -15.08
CA LEU A 65 -16.95 -0.59 -13.99
C LEU A 65 -17.69 -1.30 -12.86
N TRP A 66 -18.77 -2.01 -13.19
CA TRP A 66 -19.56 -2.78 -12.23
C TRP A 66 -18.70 -3.82 -11.51
N ASN A 67 -17.94 -4.62 -12.26
CA ASN A 67 -17.04 -5.63 -11.69
C ASN A 67 -16.02 -5.03 -10.73
N THR A 68 -15.43 -3.88 -11.10
CA THR A 68 -14.44 -3.20 -10.27
C THR A 68 -15.07 -2.69 -8.97
N LEU A 69 -16.23 -2.02 -9.07
CA LEU A 69 -16.95 -1.53 -7.89
C LEU A 69 -17.44 -2.66 -6.98
N LEU A 70 -17.98 -3.73 -7.57
CA LEU A 70 -18.44 -4.91 -6.85
C LEU A 70 -17.29 -5.57 -6.07
N LEU A 71 -16.13 -5.73 -6.70
CA LEU A 71 -14.96 -6.32 -6.04
C LEU A 71 -14.42 -5.44 -4.92
N VAL A 72 -14.22 -4.14 -5.17
CA VAL A 72 -13.70 -3.18 -4.18
C VAL A 72 -14.61 -3.13 -2.95
N THR A 73 -15.92 -3.04 -3.16
CA THR A 73 -16.89 -2.99 -2.06
C THR A 73 -16.95 -4.31 -1.30
N SER A 74 -17.03 -5.44 -1.99
CA SER A 74 -17.11 -6.77 -1.36
C SER A 74 -15.86 -7.09 -0.55
N VAL A 75 -14.67 -6.88 -1.12
CA VAL A 75 -13.40 -7.13 -0.42
C VAL A 75 -13.22 -6.18 0.78
N SER A 76 -13.61 -4.92 0.65
CA SER A 76 -13.57 -3.95 1.76
C SER A 76 -14.46 -4.37 2.93
N VAL A 77 -15.70 -4.80 2.64
CA VAL A 77 -16.64 -5.28 3.66
C VAL A 77 -16.14 -6.55 4.31
N ALA A 78 -15.71 -7.55 3.53
CA ALA A 78 -15.18 -8.80 4.06
C ALA A 78 -13.91 -8.57 4.91
N SER A 79 -13.04 -7.68 4.46
CA SER A 79 -11.85 -7.27 5.22
C SER A 79 -12.22 -6.66 6.56
N LEU A 80 -13.27 -5.84 6.65
CA LEU A 80 -13.75 -5.27 7.92
C LEU A 80 -14.32 -6.33 8.84
N VAL A 81 -15.12 -7.25 8.29
CA VAL A 81 -15.72 -8.36 9.03
C VAL A 81 -14.65 -9.28 9.63
N ILE A 82 -13.49 -9.44 8.97
CA ILE A 82 -12.35 -10.21 9.49
C ILE A 82 -11.51 -9.38 10.46
N ALA A 83 -11.11 -8.17 10.04
CA ALA A 83 -10.13 -7.36 10.75
C ALA A 83 -10.65 -6.85 12.10
N LEU A 84 -11.93 -6.52 12.22
CA LEU A 84 -12.51 -5.98 13.45
C LEU A 84 -12.53 -7.00 14.60
N PRO A 85 -13.03 -8.25 14.42
CA PRO A 85 -12.89 -9.29 15.43
C PRO A 85 -11.43 -9.62 15.76
N VAL A 86 -10.55 -9.72 14.76
CA VAL A 86 -9.13 -10.03 14.99
C VAL A 86 -8.46 -8.92 15.80
N ALA A 87 -8.72 -7.64 15.49
CA ALA A 87 -8.24 -6.49 16.25
C ALA A 87 -8.74 -6.53 17.70
N TRP A 88 -10.03 -6.80 17.89
CA TRP A 88 -10.64 -6.90 19.22
C TRP A 88 -10.03 -8.04 20.04
N LEU A 89 -9.96 -9.26 19.49
CA LEU A 89 -9.40 -10.44 20.16
C LEU A 89 -7.95 -10.21 20.57
N THR A 90 -7.14 -9.69 19.66
CA THR A 90 -5.69 -9.52 19.89
C THR A 90 -5.33 -8.31 20.76
N LEU A 91 -6.27 -7.41 21.06
CA LEU A 91 -6.01 -6.17 21.81
C LEU A 91 -6.82 -6.03 23.11
N ARG A 92 -8.11 -6.39 23.10
CA ARG A 92 -9.06 -6.16 24.19
C ARG A 92 -9.38 -7.40 25.02
N THR A 93 -8.90 -8.58 24.64
CA THR A 93 -9.24 -9.85 25.33
C THR A 93 -8.04 -10.56 25.97
N ASP A 94 -8.32 -11.61 26.74
CA ASP A 94 -7.35 -12.53 27.33
C ASP A 94 -6.98 -13.71 26.42
N LEU A 95 -7.08 -13.55 25.09
CA LEU A 95 -6.70 -14.57 24.10
C LEU A 95 -5.26 -15.08 24.35
N PRO A 96 -5.06 -16.40 24.53
CA PRO A 96 -3.74 -16.95 24.75
C PRO A 96 -2.87 -16.77 23.49
N GLY A 97 -1.61 -16.35 23.68
CA GLY A 97 -0.70 -16.10 22.57
C GLY A 97 -1.05 -14.87 21.71
N ARG A 98 -1.89 -13.93 22.17
CA ARG A 98 -2.37 -12.77 21.37
C ARG A 98 -1.33 -12.00 20.57
N ARG A 99 -0.07 -11.94 21.04
CA ARG A 99 1.04 -11.29 20.32
C ARG A 99 1.47 -12.12 19.10
N VAL A 100 1.59 -13.43 19.26
CA VAL A 100 1.91 -14.35 18.16
C VAL A 100 0.80 -14.31 17.12
N TRP A 101 -0.46 -14.41 17.56
CA TRP A 101 -1.62 -14.32 16.67
C TRP A 101 -1.69 -13.01 15.88
N LEU A 102 -1.35 -11.89 16.51
CA LEU A 102 -1.26 -10.61 15.81
C LEU A 102 -0.22 -10.63 14.70
N VAL A 103 0.99 -11.12 15.00
CA VAL A 103 2.07 -11.19 14.01
C VAL A 103 1.65 -12.12 12.88
N LEU A 104 1.17 -13.33 13.19
CA LEU A 104 0.73 -14.30 12.19
C LEU A 104 -0.42 -13.78 11.31
N ALA A 105 -1.38 -13.04 11.88
CA ALA A 105 -2.47 -12.41 11.12
C ALA A 105 -2.02 -11.20 10.28
N ALA A 106 -0.87 -10.59 10.60
CA ALA A 106 -0.29 -9.50 9.81
C ALA A 106 0.64 -9.99 8.70
N LEU A 107 1.25 -11.17 8.85
CA LEU A 107 2.21 -11.74 7.90
C LEU A 107 1.69 -11.95 6.46
N PRO A 108 0.39 -12.17 6.17
CA PRO A 108 -0.08 -12.24 4.78
C PRO A 108 0.30 -11.01 3.93
N LEU A 109 0.52 -9.83 4.53
CA LEU A 109 1.04 -8.63 3.83
C LEU A 109 2.39 -8.84 3.14
N VAL A 110 3.16 -9.81 3.62
CA VAL A 110 4.46 -10.17 3.05
C VAL A 110 4.29 -10.88 1.71
N ILE A 111 3.21 -11.62 1.52
CA ILE A 111 2.95 -12.41 0.33
C ILE A 111 2.28 -11.52 -0.74
N PRO A 112 2.88 -11.33 -1.92
CA PRO A 112 2.24 -10.60 -3.01
C PRO A 112 0.95 -11.29 -3.45
N SER A 113 -0.07 -10.50 -3.82
CA SER A 113 -1.38 -11.03 -4.21
C SER A 113 -1.33 -11.95 -5.44
N TYR A 114 -0.39 -11.75 -6.37
CA TYR A 114 -0.17 -12.68 -7.48
C TYR A 114 0.45 -14.01 -7.04
N VAL A 115 1.30 -14.03 -6.00
CA VAL A 115 1.78 -15.28 -5.40
C VAL A 115 0.61 -16.00 -4.70
N GLY A 116 -0.23 -15.23 -4.00
CA GLY A 116 -1.48 -15.75 -3.43
C GLY A 116 -2.42 -16.33 -4.48
N SER A 117 -2.53 -15.69 -5.64
CA SER A 117 -3.35 -16.14 -6.77
C SER A 117 -2.80 -17.39 -7.43
N PHE A 118 -1.48 -17.45 -7.62
CA PHE A 118 -0.77 -18.65 -8.04
C PHE A 118 -1.09 -19.83 -7.10
N ALA A 119 -0.96 -19.64 -5.79
CA ALA A 119 -1.23 -20.68 -4.81
C ALA A 119 -2.71 -21.09 -4.84
N TYR A 120 -3.63 -20.13 -4.92
CA TYR A 120 -5.07 -20.40 -4.95
C TYR A 120 -5.49 -21.17 -6.22
N ILE A 121 -5.06 -20.72 -7.40
CA ILE A 121 -5.37 -21.37 -8.68
C ILE A 121 -4.80 -22.79 -8.69
N SER A 122 -3.52 -22.95 -8.35
CA SER A 122 -2.87 -24.26 -8.43
C SER A 122 -3.35 -25.24 -7.36
N ALA A 123 -4.01 -24.75 -6.31
CA ALA A 123 -4.70 -25.60 -5.32
C ALA A 123 -6.10 -26.03 -5.79
N PHE A 124 -6.94 -25.09 -6.23
CA PHE A 124 -8.38 -25.31 -6.43
C PHE A 124 -8.83 -25.46 -7.88
N ALA A 125 -7.99 -25.15 -8.87
CA ALA A 125 -8.34 -25.40 -10.26
C ALA A 125 -8.53 -26.90 -10.52
N THR A 126 -9.20 -27.23 -11.63
CA THR A 126 -9.34 -28.62 -12.09
C THR A 126 -7.95 -29.25 -12.24
N GLY A 127 -7.70 -30.38 -11.57
CA GLY A 127 -6.38 -31.02 -11.51
C GLY A 127 -5.37 -30.39 -10.55
N GLY A 128 -5.79 -29.40 -9.74
CA GLY A 128 -4.99 -28.77 -8.70
C GLY A 128 -4.73 -29.67 -7.49
N LEU A 129 -3.86 -29.20 -6.58
CA LEU A 129 -3.41 -29.98 -5.41
C LEU A 129 -4.55 -30.45 -4.49
N LEU A 130 -5.65 -29.69 -4.43
CA LEU A 130 -6.80 -29.95 -3.56
C LEU A 130 -8.01 -30.45 -4.34
N ALA A 131 -7.84 -30.85 -5.61
CA ALA A 131 -8.93 -31.37 -6.44
C ALA A 131 -9.55 -32.67 -5.91
N TRP A 132 -8.86 -33.38 -5.00
CA TRP A 132 -9.35 -34.57 -4.30
C TRP A 132 -10.36 -34.25 -3.19
N LEU A 133 -10.46 -32.99 -2.74
CA LEU A 133 -11.47 -32.59 -1.77
C LEU A 133 -12.86 -32.54 -2.44
N PRO A 134 -13.93 -32.95 -1.73
CA PRO A 134 -15.29 -32.90 -2.26
C PRO A 134 -15.80 -31.47 -2.44
N VAL A 135 -15.17 -30.48 -1.79
CA VAL A 135 -15.52 -29.07 -1.87
C VAL A 135 -14.81 -28.43 -3.06
N ARG A 136 -15.56 -28.05 -4.09
CA ARG A 136 -15.04 -27.33 -5.27
C ARG A 136 -15.22 -25.82 -5.09
N LEU A 137 -14.13 -25.14 -4.76
CA LEU A 137 -14.11 -23.68 -4.76
C LEU A 137 -13.84 -23.14 -6.18
N PRO A 138 -14.50 -22.04 -6.57
CA PRO A 138 -14.22 -21.39 -7.84
C PRO A 138 -12.78 -20.84 -7.84
N ALA A 139 -11.93 -21.43 -8.69
CA ALA A 139 -10.51 -21.07 -8.83
C ALA A 139 -10.28 -19.77 -9.61
N GLN A 140 -11.28 -19.29 -10.35
CA GLN A 140 -11.23 -18.10 -11.21
C GLN A 140 -12.53 -17.28 -11.07
N GLY A 141 -12.56 -16.10 -11.68
CA GLY A 141 -13.67 -15.17 -11.65
C GLY A 141 -13.78 -14.41 -10.33
N PHE A 142 -14.97 -13.88 -10.06
CA PHE A 142 -15.23 -13.01 -8.92
C PHE A 142 -14.84 -13.65 -7.59
N TRP A 143 -15.29 -14.88 -7.32
CA TRP A 143 -15.05 -15.53 -6.03
C TRP A 143 -13.59 -15.85 -5.76
N GLY A 144 -12.83 -16.24 -6.79
CA GLY A 144 -11.38 -16.41 -6.65
C GLY A 144 -10.71 -15.08 -6.30
N ALA A 145 -10.99 -14.02 -7.07
CA ALA A 145 -10.46 -12.68 -6.83
C ALA A 145 -10.84 -12.14 -5.44
N PHE A 146 -12.11 -12.29 -5.06
CA PHE A 146 -12.64 -11.90 -3.76
C PHE A 146 -11.92 -12.61 -2.61
N THR A 147 -11.77 -13.93 -2.67
CA THR A 147 -11.11 -14.70 -1.60
C THR A 147 -9.66 -14.30 -1.45
N VAL A 148 -8.90 -14.31 -2.55
CA VAL A 148 -7.47 -13.96 -2.52
C VAL A 148 -7.30 -12.53 -2.03
N LEU A 149 -7.96 -11.55 -2.64
CA LEU A 149 -7.78 -10.15 -2.26
C LEU A 149 -8.24 -9.88 -0.82
N THR A 150 -9.27 -10.56 -0.31
CA THR A 150 -9.66 -10.44 1.09
C THR A 150 -8.56 -10.96 2.01
N LEU A 151 -8.03 -12.16 1.78
CA LEU A 151 -7.02 -12.80 2.63
C LEU A 151 -5.69 -12.03 2.68
N PHE A 152 -5.31 -11.35 1.59
CA PHE A 152 -4.05 -10.61 1.52
C PHE A 152 -4.20 -9.11 1.85
N ASN A 153 -5.41 -8.53 1.81
CA ASN A 153 -5.62 -7.10 2.11
C ASN A 153 -6.29 -6.80 3.46
N TYR A 154 -6.99 -7.75 4.11
CA TYR A 154 -7.55 -7.51 5.45
C TYR A 154 -6.52 -7.02 6.49
N PRO A 155 -5.23 -7.40 6.44
CA PRO A 155 -4.30 -6.96 7.48
C PRO A 155 -4.04 -5.44 7.46
N TYR A 156 -4.19 -4.76 6.31
CA TYR A 156 -4.08 -3.29 6.25
C TYR A 156 -5.13 -2.62 7.14
N LEU A 157 -6.37 -3.11 7.09
CA LEU A 157 -7.46 -2.63 7.95
C LEU A 157 -7.29 -3.09 9.41
N LEU A 158 -6.74 -4.28 9.66
CA LEU A 158 -6.39 -4.76 11.00
C LEU A 158 -5.42 -3.80 11.71
N LEU A 159 -4.36 -3.36 11.02
CA LEU A 159 -3.38 -2.44 11.59
C LEU A 159 -4.00 -1.06 11.87
N ALA A 160 -4.79 -0.53 10.94
CA ALA A 160 -5.50 0.74 11.13
C ALA A 160 -6.48 0.69 12.33
N LEU A 161 -7.26 -0.39 12.44
CA LEU A 161 -8.17 -0.61 13.56
C LEU A 161 -7.45 -0.71 14.89
N ARG A 162 -6.34 -1.44 14.95
CA ARG A 162 -5.55 -1.56 16.18
C ARG A 162 -4.96 -0.22 16.61
N ALA A 163 -4.41 0.56 15.68
CA ALA A 163 -3.91 1.90 15.98
C ALA A 163 -5.05 2.79 16.52
N GLY A 164 -6.24 2.73 15.92
CA GLY A 164 -7.43 3.43 16.40
C GLY A 164 -7.84 2.99 17.81
N MET A 165 -7.93 1.69 18.07
CA MET A 165 -8.33 1.13 19.36
C MET A 165 -7.35 1.46 20.49
N GLN A 166 -6.04 1.50 20.20
CA GLN A 166 -5.01 1.92 21.16
C GLN A 166 -5.04 3.41 21.47
N GLY A 167 -5.66 4.20 20.58
CA GLY A 167 -5.83 5.64 20.75
C GLY A 167 -7.05 6.02 21.59
N LEU A 168 -7.99 5.11 21.80
CA LEU A 168 -9.21 5.35 22.59
C LEU A 168 -8.89 5.48 24.09
N ASP A 169 -9.54 6.44 24.74
CA ASP A 169 -9.49 6.58 26.20
C ASP A 169 -10.42 5.55 26.86
N PRO A 170 -9.89 4.63 27.70
CA PRO A 170 -10.72 3.68 28.44
C PRO A 170 -11.77 4.34 29.35
N SER A 171 -11.57 5.59 29.78
CA SER A 171 -12.48 6.31 30.66
C SER A 171 -13.90 6.44 30.09
N LEU A 172 -14.02 6.59 28.76
CA LEU A 172 -15.31 6.71 28.07
C LEU A 172 -16.10 5.39 28.14
N GLU A 173 -15.41 4.26 28.05
CA GLU A 173 -16.02 2.94 28.18
C GLU A 173 -16.40 2.67 29.64
N GLU A 174 -15.57 3.06 30.61
CA GLU A 174 -15.84 2.94 32.04
C GLU A 174 -17.04 3.81 32.47
N ALA A 175 -17.09 5.07 32.04
CA ALA A 175 -18.22 5.96 32.31
C ALA A 175 -19.53 5.39 31.74
N SER A 176 -19.50 4.86 30.51
CA SER A 176 -20.66 4.21 29.90
C SER A 176 -21.14 2.98 30.69
N ARG A 177 -20.21 2.18 31.23
CA ARG A 177 -20.56 1.06 32.13
C ARG A 177 -21.14 1.54 33.45
N SER A 178 -20.63 2.62 34.04
CA SER A 178 -21.17 3.20 35.27
C SER A 178 -22.60 3.73 35.10
N LEU A 179 -22.98 4.11 33.87
CA LEU A 179 -24.36 4.46 33.50
C LEU A 179 -25.26 3.24 33.22
N GLY A 180 -24.82 2.03 33.56
CA GLY A 180 -25.61 0.80 33.45
C GLY A 180 -25.54 0.09 32.09
N HIS A 181 -24.70 0.54 31.15
CA HIS A 181 -24.56 -0.16 29.87
C HIS A 181 -23.76 -1.46 29.99
N THR A 182 -24.29 -2.52 29.37
CA THR A 182 -23.57 -3.79 29.20
C THR A 182 -22.38 -3.61 28.24
N ARG A 183 -21.41 -4.53 28.27
CA ARG A 183 -20.25 -4.50 27.34
C ARG A 183 -20.65 -4.44 25.87
N TRP A 184 -21.76 -5.10 25.51
CA TRP A 184 -22.33 -5.03 24.16
C TRP A 184 -22.90 -3.64 23.86
N GLY A 185 -23.64 -3.06 24.79
CA GLY A 185 -24.13 -1.68 24.68
C GLY A 185 -22.99 -0.66 24.53
N VAL A 186 -21.94 -0.79 25.34
CA VAL A 186 -20.73 0.06 25.27
C VAL A 186 -20.05 -0.10 23.91
N PHE A 187 -19.91 -1.32 23.40
CA PHE A 187 -19.29 -1.56 22.09
C PHE A 187 -20.03 -0.82 20.97
N TRP A 188 -21.36 -0.99 20.86
CA TRP A 188 -22.13 -0.39 19.76
C TRP A 188 -22.35 1.11 19.90
N ARG A 189 -22.46 1.62 21.14
CA ARG A 189 -22.77 3.04 21.40
C ARG A 189 -21.54 3.92 21.61
N VAL A 190 -20.43 3.36 22.07
CA VAL A 190 -19.21 4.11 22.40
C VAL A 190 -18.06 3.66 21.53
N THR A 191 -17.63 2.40 21.65
CA THR A 191 -16.39 1.95 20.99
C THR A 191 -16.48 2.00 19.47
N LEU A 192 -17.52 1.41 18.86
CA LEU A 192 -17.66 1.34 17.40
C LEU A 192 -17.84 2.73 16.76
N PRO A 193 -18.68 3.64 17.29
CA PRO A 193 -18.75 5.02 16.79
C PRO A 193 -17.40 5.76 16.88
N LEU A 194 -16.65 5.59 17.97
CA LEU A 194 -15.31 6.18 18.13
C LEU A 194 -14.27 5.54 17.20
N LEU A 195 -14.48 4.28 16.77
CA LEU A 195 -13.63 3.61 15.79
C LEU A 195 -13.97 3.96 14.33
N ARG A 196 -15.08 4.64 14.04
CA ARG A 196 -15.46 5.00 12.66
C ARG A 196 -14.35 5.68 11.85
N PRO A 197 -13.55 6.63 12.41
CA PRO A 197 -12.45 7.22 11.66
C PRO A 197 -11.33 6.22 11.32
N ALA A 198 -11.06 5.26 12.22
CA ALA A 198 -10.07 4.20 11.98
C ALA A 198 -10.59 3.15 10.98
N ILE A 199 -11.89 2.82 11.04
CA ILE A 199 -12.58 1.98 10.05
C ILE A 199 -12.49 2.63 8.68
N ALA A 200 -12.92 3.90 8.54
CA ALA A 200 -12.87 4.63 7.29
C ALA A 200 -11.45 4.65 6.71
N ALA A 201 -10.44 4.92 7.56
CA ALA A 201 -9.05 4.92 7.14
C ALA A 201 -8.55 3.59 6.59
N GLY A 202 -8.81 2.50 7.31
CA GLY A 202 -8.40 1.19 6.83
C GLY A 202 -9.22 0.71 5.64
N THR A 203 -10.51 1.05 5.56
CA THR A 203 -11.38 0.70 4.43
C THR A 203 -10.92 1.40 3.16
N VAL A 204 -10.58 2.68 3.22
CA VAL A 204 -10.03 3.42 2.08
C VAL A 204 -8.70 2.84 1.65
N LEU A 205 -7.84 2.48 2.60
CA LEU A 205 -6.57 1.82 2.30
C LEU A 205 -6.78 0.49 1.55
N VAL A 206 -7.65 -0.38 2.06
CA VAL A 206 -8.02 -1.65 1.39
C VAL A 206 -8.63 -1.39 0.02
N ALA A 207 -9.54 -0.44 -0.11
CA ALA A 207 -10.19 -0.10 -1.37
C ALA A 207 -9.17 0.34 -2.43
N LEU A 208 -8.22 1.19 -2.08
CA LEU A 208 -7.15 1.65 -2.97
C LEU A 208 -6.21 0.50 -3.37
N TYR A 209 -5.87 -0.41 -2.45
CA TYR A 209 -5.06 -1.59 -2.78
C TYR A 209 -5.79 -2.52 -3.75
N VAL A 210 -7.07 -2.84 -3.49
CA VAL A 210 -7.88 -3.70 -4.37
C VAL A 210 -8.07 -3.07 -5.74
N LEU A 211 -8.30 -1.75 -5.79
CA LEU A 211 -8.47 -1.01 -7.04
C LEU A 211 -7.17 -0.92 -7.85
N SER A 212 -6.02 -0.93 -7.17
CA SER A 212 -4.68 -0.93 -7.78
C SER A 212 -4.19 -2.34 -8.16
N ASP A 213 -4.81 -3.38 -7.62
CA ASP A 213 -4.32 -4.74 -7.79
C ASP A 213 -4.53 -5.20 -9.24
N PHE A 214 -3.42 -5.54 -9.88
CA PHE A 214 -3.40 -6.13 -11.22
C PHE A 214 -3.11 -7.64 -11.16
N GLY A 215 -2.15 -8.03 -10.31
CA GLY A 215 -1.60 -9.37 -10.30
C GLY A 215 -2.67 -10.43 -10.03
N ALA A 216 -3.51 -10.22 -9.02
CA ALA A 216 -4.51 -11.20 -8.64
C ALA A 216 -5.67 -11.27 -9.63
N VAL A 217 -6.27 -10.12 -9.95
CA VAL A 217 -7.42 -10.05 -10.86
C VAL A 217 -7.09 -10.56 -12.27
N ALA A 218 -5.86 -10.33 -12.75
CA ALA A 218 -5.44 -10.82 -14.04
C ALA A 218 -5.20 -12.34 -14.05
N MET A 219 -4.55 -12.90 -13.02
CA MET A 219 -4.35 -14.35 -12.90
C MET A 219 -5.66 -15.11 -12.69
N LEU A 220 -6.54 -14.58 -11.84
CA LEU A 220 -7.85 -15.17 -11.53
C LEU A 220 -8.88 -14.89 -12.62
N ARG A 221 -8.48 -14.21 -13.69
CA ARG A 221 -9.30 -13.90 -14.87
C ARG A 221 -10.60 -13.15 -14.55
N TYR A 222 -10.54 -12.20 -13.61
CA TYR A 222 -11.66 -11.31 -13.32
C TYR A 222 -11.46 -9.94 -13.99
N ASP A 223 -12.45 -9.51 -14.78
CA ASP A 223 -12.35 -8.32 -15.62
C ASP A 223 -12.62 -7.03 -14.82
N THR A 224 -11.57 -6.51 -14.20
CA THR A 224 -11.52 -5.17 -13.58
C THR A 224 -10.74 -4.18 -14.45
N PHE A 225 -10.76 -2.89 -14.11
CA PHE A 225 -10.04 -1.86 -14.86
C PHE A 225 -8.55 -2.15 -15.01
N THR A 226 -7.84 -2.55 -13.94
CA THR A 226 -6.40 -2.84 -14.01
C THR A 226 -6.06 -3.90 -15.04
N ARG A 227 -6.83 -5.00 -15.07
CA ARG A 227 -6.70 -6.05 -16.09
C ARG A 227 -7.08 -5.55 -17.49
N ALA A 228 -8.22 -4.86 -17.61
CA ALA A 228 -8.72 -4.37 -18.89
C ALA A 228 -7.76 -3.39 -19.56
N ILE A 229 -7.15 -2.49 -18.77
CA ILE A 229 -6.13 -1.55 -19.23
C ILE A 229 -4.93 -2.31 -19.83
N PHE A 230 -4.43 -3.32 -19.13
CA PHE A 230 -3.29 -4.12 -19.58
C PHE A 230 -3.60 -4.93 -20.84
N VAL A 231 -4.77 -5.56 -20.91
CA VAL A 231 -5.23 -6.31 -22.10
C VAL A 231 -5.41 -5.37 -23.29
N GLN A 232 -6.04 -4.21 -23.09
CA GLN A 232 -6.23 -3.20 -24.13
C GLN A 232 -4.88 -2.68 -24.67
N TYR A 233 -3.90 -2.48 -23.79
CA TYR A 233 -2.55 -2.07 -24.17
C TYR A 233 -1.83 -3.10 -25.03
N GLN A 234 -1.91 -4.39 -24.69
CA GLN A 234 -1.24 -5.46 -25.43
C GLN A 234 -1.91 -5.77 -26.77
N ASN A 235 -3.25 -5.74 -26.83
CA ASN A 235 -3.99 -6.27 -27.96
C ASN A 235 -4.40 -5.22 -29.00
N SER A 236 -4.15 -3.93 -28.74
CA SER A 236 -4.59 -2.85 -29.64
C SER A 236 -3.43 -2.06 -30.23
N PHE A 237 -3.48 -1.87 -31.55
CA PHE A 237 -2.59 -0.95 -32.27
C PHE A 237 -2.82 0.50 -31.83
N ASN A 238 -4.08 0.93 -31.68
CA ASN A 238 -4.41 2.20 -31.04
C ASN A 238 -4.56 2.01 -29.52
N ARG A 239 -3.56 2.49 -28.78
CA ARG A 239 -3.48 2.37 -27.31
C ARG A 239 -4.19 3.51 -26.56
N ALA A 240 -4.82 4.45 -27.25
CA ALA A 240 -5.56 5.56 -26.63
C ALA A 240 -6.71 5.09 -25.73
N ASN A 241 -7.38 4.00 -26.11
CA ASN A 241 -8.46 3.40 -25.30
C ASN A 241 -7.96 2.88 -23.94
N ALA A 242 -6.70 2.43 -23.85
CA ALA A 242 -6.09 2.04 -22.57
C ALA A 242 -5.85 3.26 -21.68
N ALA A 243 -5.46 4.40 -22.26
CA ALA A 243 -5.33 5.67 -21.54
C ALA A 243 -6.67 6.18 -21.00
N LEU A 244 -7.75 6.04 -21.77
CA LEU A 244 -9.10 6.38 -21.33
C LEU A 244 -9.56 5.51 -20.15
N LEU A 245 -9.39 4.19 -20.22
CA LEU A 245 -9.68 3.29 -19.09
C LEU A 245 -8.83 3.61 -17.85
N ALA A 246 -7.55 3.97 -18.05
CA ALA A 246 -6.67 4.41 -16.98
C ALA A 246 -7.16 5.71 -16.32
N LEU A 247 -7.68 6.66 -17.09
CA LEU A 247 -8.23 7.91 -16.57
C LEU A 247 -9.49 7.66 -15.72
N VAL A 248 -10.36 6.73 -16.13
CA VAL A 248 -11.52 6.33 -15.32
C VAL A 248 -11.08 5.72 -14.00
N LEU A 249 -10.07 4.85 -14.03
CA LEU A 249 -9.53 4.23 -12.82
C LEU A 249 -8.96 5.27 -11.84
N VAL A 250 -8.19 6.24 -12.35
CA VAL A 250 -7.70 7.38 -11.57
C VAL A 250 -8.85 8.20 -10.99
N ALA A 251 -9.89 8.47 -11.78
CA ALA A 251 -11.07 9.19 -11.31
C ALA A 251 -11.76 8.46 -10.15
N LEU A 252 -11.92 7.13 -10.22
CA LEU A 252 -12.48 6.33 -9.13
C LEU A 252 -11.64 6.44 -7.85
N MET A 253 -10.31 6.44 -7.97
CA MET A 253 -9.41 6.57 -6.82
C MET A 253 -9.52 7.96 -6.17
N VAL A 254 -9.56 9.01 -6.99
CA VAL A 254 -9.80 10.38 -6.52
C VAL A 254 -11.16 10.49 -5.84
N LEU A 255 -12.21 9.86 -6.38
CA LEU A 255 -13.54 9.86 -5.75
C LEU A 255 -13.55 9.13 -4.40
N ILE A 256 -12.86 8.00 -4.26
CA ILE A 256 -12.72 7.29 -2.98
C ILE A 256 -12.00 8.16 -1.95
N LEU A 257 -10.90 8.81 -2.35
CA LEU A 257 -10.15 9.73 -1.49
C LEU A 257 -10.97 10.97 -1.11
N ALA A 258 -11.72 11.53 -2.05
CA ALA A 258 -12.60 12.68 -1.78
C ALA A 258 -13.73 12.30 -0.82
N ALA A 259 -14.36 11.14 -1.02
CA ALA A 259 -15.40 10.61 -0.13
C ALA A 259 -14.87 10.41 1.30
N ASP A 260 -13.65 9.89 1.45
CA ASP A 260 -13.00 9.73 2.75
C ASP A 260 -12.83 11.07 3.49
N GLN A 261 -12.38 12.10 2.79
CA GLN A 261 -12.19 13.44 3.36
C GLN A 261 -13.51 14.06 3.82
N LEU A 262 -14.60 13.81 3.09
CA LEU A 262 -15.96 14.24 3.47
C LEU A 262 -16.46 13.51 4.72
N VAL A 263 -16.24 12.20 4.81
CA VAL A 263 -16.69 11.35 5.92
C VAL A 263 -15.93 11.65 7.21
N ARG A 264 -14.61 11.91 7.12
CA ARG A 264 -13.78 12.19 8.31
C ARG A 264 -14.11 13.53 8.97
N GLY A 265 -14.53 14.52 8.18
CA GLY A 265 -14.83 15.86 8.66
C GLY A 265 -13.63 16.54 9.35
N SER A 266 -13.77 17.82 9.69
CA SER A 266 -12.76 18.61 10.40
C SER A 266 -12.62 18.25 11.89
N LYS A 267 -13.34 17.22 12.37
CA LYS A 267 -13.35 16.81 13.78
C LYS A 267 -12.06 16.07 14.11
N ARG A 268 -10.99 16.83 14.37
CA ARG A 268 -9.89 16.35 15.21
C ARG A 268 -10.52 15.85 16.49
N VAL A 269 -10.54 14.53 16.71
CA VAL A 269 -10.79 13.97 18.03
C VAL A 269 -9.59 14.41 18.87
N ALA A 270 -9.70 15.60 19.46
CA ALA A 270 -8.71 16.11 20.38
C ALA A 270 -8.61 15.08 21.52
N ARG A 271 -7.39 14.57 21.77
CA ARG A 271 -7.12 13.95 23.06
C ARG A 271 -7.44 14.97 24.13
N VAL A 272 -8.50 14.74 24.89
CA VAL A 272 -8.79 15.52 26.08
C VAL A 272 -7.79 15.06 27.15
N GLY A 273 -6.64 15.73 27.21
CA GLY A 273 -5.68 15.60 28.31
C GLY A 273 -4.38 14.85 28.00
N SER A 274 -3.32 15.26 28.70
CA SER A 274 -2.00 14.61 28.83
C SER A 274 -1.99 13.48 29.87
N GLY A 275 -3.17 12.96 30.24
CA GLY A 275 -3.33 11.99 31.32
C GLY A 275 -2.51 10.71 31.11
N VAL A 276 -2.10 10.10 32.23
CA VAL A 276 -1.39 8.82 32.26
C VAL A 276 -2.15 7.79 31.42
N ARG A 277 -1.45 7.16 30.48
CA ARG A 277 -2.01 6.16 29.56
C ARG A 277 -2.51 4.95 30.35
N ARG A 278 -3.78 4.95 30.77
CA ARG A 278 -4.40 3.82 31.47
C ARG A 278 -4.50 2.62 30.52
N LYS A 279 -4.09 1.44 30.99
CA LYS A 279 -4.28 0.19 30.25
C LYS A 279 -5.78 -0.13 30.28
N ALA A 280 -6.39 -0.28 29.11
CA ALA A 280 -7.76 -0.78 29.01
C ALA A 280 -7.88 -2.15 29.69
N ALA A 281 -8.94 -2.36 30.48
CA ALA A 281 -9.21 -3.64 31.11
C ALA A 281 -9.38 -4.75 30.06
N THR A 282 -8.76 -5.91 30.29
CA THR A 282 -8.92 -7.06 29.40
C THR A 282 -10.25 -7.76 29.65
N VAL A 283 -10.95 -8.10 28.56
CA VAL A 283 -12.20 -8.86 28.57
C VAL A 283 -11.88 -10.36 28.65
N PRO A 284 -12.28 -11.08 29.73
CA PRO A 284 -12.11 -12.53 29.80
C PRO A 284 -13.06 -13.21 28.82
N LEU A 285 -12.52 -14.09 27.98
CA LEU A 285 -13.27 -14.82 26.95
C LEU A 285 -14.04 -16.03 27.52
N GLY A 286 -13.55 -16.66 28.58
CA GLY A 286 -14.16 -17.88 29.15
C GLY A 286 -14.38 -18.96 28.07
N ARG A 287 -15.64 -19.42 27.90
CA ARG A 287 -16.03 -20.39 26.85
C ARG A 287 -15.77 -19.94 25.41
N TRP A 288 -15.65 -18.64 25.17
CA TRP A 288 -15.34 -18.09 23.84
C TRP A 288 -13.86 -18.21 23.45
N LYS A 289 -12.99 -18.73 24.34
CA LYS A 289 -11.58 -18.98 24.02
C LYS A 289 -11.41 -19.97 22.88
N LEU A 290 -12.15 -21.07 22.89
CA LEU A 290 -12.04 -22.10 21.86
C LEU A 290 -12.53 -21.59 20.48
N PRO A 291 -13.72 -20.97 20.34
CA PRO A 291 -14.12 -20.34 19.09
C PRO A 291 -13.15 -19.25 18.60
N ALA A 292 -12.62 -18.43 19.51
CA ALA A 292 -11.65 -17.39 19.16
C ALA A 292 -10.35 -18.01 18.61
N LEU A 293 -9.84 -19.07 19.23
CA LEU A 293 -8.66 -19.78 18.74
C LEU A 293 -8.92 -20.51 17.43
N LEU A 294 -10.12 -21.08 17.24
CA LEU A 294 -10.51 -21.70 15.98
C LEU A 294 -10.54 -20.67 14.85
N LEU A 295 -11.14 -19.49 15.10
CA LEU A 295 -11.16 -18.38 14.13
C LEU A 295 -9.73 -17.94 13.76
N MET A 296 -8.86 -17.73 14.76
CA MET A 296 -7.48 -17.32 14.50
C MET A 296 -6.69 -18.40 13.75
N THR A 297 -6.85 -19.66 14.12
CA THR A 297 -6.21 -20.81 13.45
C THR A 297 -6.69 -20.93 12.01
N LEU A 298 -8.00 -20.81 11.74
CA LEU A 298 -8.55 -20.87 10.39
C LEU A 298 -8.07 -19.70 9.54
N LEU A 299 -8.07 -18.49 10.09
CA LEU A 299 -7.60 -17.30 9.38
C LEU A 299 -6.12 -17.41 9.00
N VAL A 300 -5.25 -17.75 9.97
CA VAL A 300 -3.81 -17.92 9.71
C VAL A 300 -3.56 -19.13 8.80
N GLY A 301 -4.30 -20.21 9.00
CA GLY A 301 -4.26 -21.41 8.19
C GLY A 301 -4.53 -21.11 6.72
N THR A 302 -5.58 -20.34 6.42
CA THR A 302 -5.99 -19.99 5.06
C THR A 302 -5.21 -18.84 4.44
N ALA A 303 -4.85 -17.80 5.20
CA ALA A 303 -4.20 -16.60 4.68
C ALA A 303 -2.67 -16.70 4.60
N LEU A 304 -2.04 -17.56 5.41
CA LEU A 304 -0.59 -17.66 5.52
C LEU A 304 -0.09 -19.08 5.26
N VAL A 305 -0.58 -20.07 6.01
CA VAL A 305 -0.02 -21.43 5.96
C VAL A 305 -0.35 -22.09 4.62
N ALA A 306 -1.61 -22.13 4.22
CA ALA A 306 -2.05 -22.81 3.01
C ALA A 306 -1.36 -22.26 1.73
N PRO A 307 -1.27 -20.94 1.48
CA PRO A 307 -0.56 -20.43 0.32
C PRO A 307 0.91 -20.86 0.29
N LEU A 308 1.63 -20.75 1.41
CA LEU A 308 3.03 -21.14 1.51
C LEU A 308 3.23 -22.66 1.36
N SER A 309 2.34 -23.47 1.94
CA SER A 309 2.35 -24.91 1.78
C SER A 309 2.13 -25.33 0.33
N VAL A 310 1.17 -24.70 -0.37
CA VAL A 310 0.92 -24.98 -1.79
C VAL A 310 2.14 -24.65 -2.64
N VAL A 311 2.75 -23.47 -2.45
CA VAL A 311 4.00 -23.10 -3.14
C VAL A 311 5.11 -24.12 -2.84
N GLY A 312 5.28 -24.49 -1.57
CA GLY A 312 6.28 -25.46 -1.13
C GLY A 312 6.09 -26.86 -1.73
N VAL A 313 4.84 -27.32 -1.85
CA VAL A 313 4.52 -28.60 -2.49
C VAL A 313 4.86 -28.58 -3.98
N TRP A 314 4.58 -27.48 -4.69
CA TRP A 314 4.98 -27.35 -6.10
C TRP A 314 6.50 -27.33 -6.29
N PHE A 315 7.22 -26.62 -5.41
CA PHE A 315 8.68 -26.65 -5.39
C PHE A 315 9.19 -28.08 -5.18
N TRP A 316 8.69 -28.78 -4.16
CA TRP A 316 9.06 -30.15 -3.85
C TRP A 316 8.76 -31.11 -5.01
N ARG A 317 7.58 -31.03 -5.63
CA ARG A 317 7.22 -31.86 -6.79
C ARG A 317 8.15 -31.62 -7.98
N GLY A 318 8.56 -30.37 -8.22
CA GLY A 318 9.54 -30.06 -9.26
C GLY A 318 10.89 -30.75 -9.01
N VAL A 319 11.43 -30.61 -7.80
CA VAL A 319 12.71 -31.23 -7.40
C VAL A 319 12.61 -32.76 -7.43
N ALA A 320 11.60 -33.33 -6.78
CA ALA A 320 11.43 -34.78 -6.67
C ALA A 320 11.10 -35.44 -8.02
N GLY A 321 10.42 -34.72 -8.92
CA GLY A 321 10.13 -35.16 -10.28
C GLY A 321 11.30 -35.06 -11.24
N GLY A 322 12.51 -34.68 -10.77
CA GLY A 322 13.70 -34.52 -11.60
C GLY A 322 13.60 -33.37 -12.61
N GLN A 323 12.65 -32.44 -12.42
CA GLN A 323 12.50 -31.29 -13.29
C GLN A 323 13.68 -30.34 -13.08
N ALA A 324 14.41 -30.01 -14.15
CA ALA A 324 15.44 -28.99 -14.09
C ALA A 324 14.81 -27.63 -13.75
N LEU A 325 14.94 -27.20 -12.49
CA LEU A 325 14.44 -25.91 -12.04
C LEU A 325 15.30 -24.82 -12.67
N THR A 326 14.74 -24.11 -13.67
CA THR A 326 15.40 -22.97 -14.33
C THR A 326 15.31 -21.73 -13.45
N PHE A 327 15.94 -21.75 -12.27
CA PHE A 327 16.00 -20.62 -11.36
C PHE A 327 17.11 -19.63 -11.77
N SER A 328 16.72 -18.38 -12.01
CA SER A 328 17.59 -17.30 -12.45
C SER A 328 18.08 -16.49 -11.25
N TRP A 329 19.32 -16.74 -10.83
CA TRP A 329 20.01 -15.88 -9.87
C TRP A 329 20.11 -14.41 -10.30
N PRO A 330 20.34 -14.08 -11.58
CA PRO A 330 20.24 -12.71 -12.06
C PRO A 330 18.92 -12.03 -11.71
N SER A 331 17.80 -12.75 -11.69
CA SER A 331 16.50 -12.17 -11.30
C SER A 331 16.42 -11.79 -9.83
N VAL A 332 17.13 -12.49 -8.94
CA VAL A 332 17.28 -12.09 -7.53
C VAL A 332 18.04 -10.77 -7.46
N TRP A 333 19.18 -10.68 -8.15
CA TRP A 333 20.01 -9.47 -8.15
C TRP A 333 19.33 -8.27 -8.80
N ASN A 334 18.63 -8.48 -9.90
CA ASN A 334 17.82 -7.46 -10.56
C ASN A 334 16.74 -6.92 -9.62
N THR A 335 16.06 -7.81 -8.89
CA THR A 335 14.99 -7.45 -7.96
C THR A 335 15.53 -6.67 -6.76
N VAL A 336 16.58 -7.18 -6.10
CA VAL A 336 17.20 -6.51 -4.95
C VAL A 336 17.86 -5.20 -5.38
N GLY A 337 18.57 -5.19 -6.50
CA GLY A 337 19.29 -4.04 -7.03
C GLY A 337 18.35 -2.90 -7.43
N VAL A 338 17.29 -3.18 -8.19
CA VAL A 338 16.33 -2.14 -8.59
C VAL A 338 15.55 -1.62 -7.39
N SER A 339 15.20 -2.48 -6.42
CA SER A 339 14.51 -2.07 -5.20
C SER A 339 15.38 -1.19 -4.31
N ALA A 340 16.68 -1.52 -4.18
CA ALA A 340 17.64 -0.71 -3.43
C ALA A 340 17.88 0.65 -4.10
N ALA A 341 18.03 0.68 -5.43
CA ALA A 341 18.16 1.91 -6.19
C ALA A 341 16.91 2.80 -6.06
N SER A 342 15.70 2.23 -6.17
CA SER A 342 14.45 2.96 -5.97
C SER A 342 14.31 3.51 -4.55
N ALA A 343 14.70 2.75 -3.53
CA ALA A 343 14.70 3.21 -2.15
C ALA A 343 15.63 4.41 -1.93
N LEU A 344 16.85 4.33 -2.45
CA LEU A 344 17.82 5.42 -2.37
C LEU A 344 17.32 6.67 -3.10
N LEU A 345 16.90 6.52 -4.36
CA LEU A 345 16.39 7.63 -5.18
C LEU A 345 15.17 8.30 -4.55
N SER A 346 14.25 7.51 -3.99
CA SER A 346 13.04 8.02 -3.33
C SER A 346 13.38 8.80 -2.07
N VAL A 347 14.33 8.34 -1.24
CA VAL A 347 14.76 9.10 -0.05
C VAL A 347 15.46 10.39 -0.44
N VAL A 348 16.36 10.35 -1.42
CA VAL A 348 17.07 11.54 -1.93
C VAL A 348 16.08 12.57 -2.48
N ALA A 349 15.10 12.14 -3.27
CA ALA A 349 14.05 13.00 -3.81
C ALA A 349 13.05 13.49 -2.75
N ALA A 350 12.81 12.71 -1.70
CA ALA A 350 11.90 13.08 -0.61
C ALA A 350 12.48 14.15 0.32
N LEU A 351 13.80 14.18 0.52
CA LEU A 351 14.49 15.15 1.38
C LEU A 351 14.14 16.62 1.07
N PRO A 352 14.31 17.14 -0.16
CA PRO A 352 14.02 18.54 -0.45
C PRO A 352 12.53 18.87 -0.23
N ILE A 353 11.62 17.96 -0.59
CA ILE A 353 10.17 18.14 -0.41
C ILE A 353 9.82 18.20 1.09
N ALA A 354 10.33 17.25 1.87
CA ALA A 354 10.03 17.17 3.30
C ALA A 354 10.64 18.34 4.08
N VAL A 355 11.88 18.74 3.78
CA VAL A 355 12.51 19.92 4.39
C VAL A 355 11.77 21.19 3.99
N LEU A 356 11.38 21.36 2.72
CA LEU A 356 10.59 22.49 2.25
C LEU A 356 9.26 22.58 3.01
N ALA A 357 8.52 21.48 3.11
CA ALA A 357 7.22 21.43 3.78
C ALA A 357 7.28 21.74 5.28
N VAL A 358 8.33 21.28 5.97
CA VAL A 358 8.44 21.41 7.43
C VAL A 358 9.13 22.71 7.86
N ARG A 359 10.22 23.11 7.18
CA ARG A 359 11.07 24.25 7.59
C ARG A 359 10.71 25.55 6.89
N TYR A 360 10.14 25.48 5.70
CA TYR A 360 9.68 26.64 4.93
C TYR A 360 8.21 26.48 4.60
N PRO A 361 7.35 26.41 5.63
CA PRO A 361 5.97 26.17 5.35
C PRO A 361 5.50 27.34 4.42
N SER A 362 4.50 27.12 3.59
CA SER A 362 3.82 28.13 2.77
C SER A 362 2.64 27.44 2.08
N PRO A 363 1.65 28.17 1.55
CA PRO A 363 0.65 27.56 0.68
C PRO A 363 1.27 26.76 -0.48
N TRP A 364 2.38 27.25 -1.03
CA TRP A 364 3.14 26.59 -2.10
C TRP A 364 3.86 25.32 -1.66
N SER A 365 4.58 25.35 -0.53
CA SER A 365 5.21 24.13 0.01
C SER A 365 4.17 23.06 0.38
N ALA A 366 3.02 23.47 0.92
CA ALA A 366 1.91 22.58 1.21
C ALA A 366 1.29 22.00 -0.07
N LEU A 367 1.22 22.78 -1.15
CA LEU A 367 0.78 22.31 -2.46
C LEU A 367 1.79 21.29 -3.04
N VAL A 368 3.08 21.63 -3.06
CA VAL A 368 4.17 20.74 -3.50
C VAL A 368 4.14 19.41 -2.73
N GLU A 369 4.01 19.48 -1.41
CA GLU A 369 3.88 18.30 -0.56
C GLU A 369 2.64 17.48 -0.95
N ARG A 370 1.46 18.08 -1.05
CA ARG A 370 0.22 17.36 -1.42
C ARG A 370 0.32 16.72 -2.81
N LEU A 371 0.90 17.41 -3.78
CA LEU A 371 1.10 16.90 -5.13
C LEU A 371 2.11 15.74 -5.15
N SER A 372 3.10 15.73 -4.24
CA SER A 372 4.02 14.61 -4.11
C SER A 372 3.37 13.32 -3.63
N TYR A 373 2.22 13.38 -2.95
CA TYR A 373 1.45 12.20 -2.53
C TYR A 373 0.54 11.61 -3.61
N VAL A 374 0.35 12.31 -4.73
CA VAL A 374 -0.55 11.88 -5.82
C VAL A 374 -0.16 10.50 -6.37
N GLY A 375 1.14 10.24 -6.50
CA GLY A 375 1.65 8.96 -7.02
C GLY A 375 1.21 7.73 -6.23
N PHE A 376 0.92 7.88 -4.93
CA PHE A 376 0.43 6.79 -4.08
C PHE A 376 -0.96 6.31 -4.50
N ALA A 377 -1.75 7.20 -5.08
CA ALA A 377 -3.09 6.89 -5.55
C ALA A 377 -3.10 6.30 -6.96
N LEU A 378 -1.95 6.20 -7.64
CA LEU A 378 -1.89 5.71 -9.02
C LEU A 378 -1.60 4.21 -9.06
N PRO A 379 -2.39 3.41 -9.81
CA PRO A 379 -2.07 2.01 -10.07
C PRO A 379 -0.77 1.89 -10.87
N GLY A 380 0.00 0.84 -10.63
CA GLY A 380 1.23 0.59 -11.40
C GLY A 380 0.99 0.48 -12.91
N VAL A 381 -0.13 -0.11 -13.35
CA VAL A 381 -0.48 -0.18 -14.77
C VAL A 381 -0.64 1.22 -15.38
N VAL A 382 -1.24 2.15 -14.64
CA VAL A 382 -1.49 3.53 -15.08
C VAL A 382 -0.19 4.30 -15.23
N VAL A 383 0.70 4.18 -14.24
CA VAL A 383 2.04 4.79 -14.28
C VAL A 383 2.86 4.18 -15.42
N GLY A 384 2.87 2.85 -15.54
CA GLY A 384 3.57 2.13 -16.61
C GLY A 384 3.17 2.64 -18.00
N LEU A 385 1.87 2.72 -18.28
CA LEU A 385 1.37 3.21 -19.57
C LEU A 385 1.74 4.67 -19.84
N ALA A 386 1.60 5.54 -18.86
CA ALA A 386 1.95 6.94 -19.04
C ALA A 386 3.42 7.11 -19.44
N PHE A 387 4.32 6.38 -18.76
CA PHE A 387 5.74 6.40 -19.07
C PHE A 387 6.10 5.69 -20.38
N VAL A 388 5.36 4.65 -20.81
CA VAL A 388 5.52 4.09 -22.17
C VAL A 388 5.24 5.16 -23.21
N PHE A 389 4.06 5.79 -23.13
CA PHE A 389 3.65 6.76 -24.12
C PHE A 389 4.58 7.97 -24.14
N PHE A 390 5.01 8.43 -22.96
CA PHE A 390 5.93 9.56 -22.81
C PHE A 390 7.31 9.21 -23.33
N GLY A 391 7.83 8.05 -22.92
CA GLY A 391 9.13 7.52 -23.30
C GLY A 391 9.27 7.36 -24.80
N VAL A 392 8.32 6.70 -25.46
CA VAL A 392 8.35 6.49 -26.90
C VAL A 392 8.26 7.81 -27.68
N ARG A 393 7.49 8.79 -27.19
CA ARG A 393 7.23 10.03 -27.94
C ARG A 393 8.26 11.13 -27.73
N TYR A 394 8.72 11.34 -26.49
CA TYR A 394 9.51 12.51 -26.12
C TYR A 394 10.94 12.18 -25.69
N VAL A 395 11.17 11.00 -25.10
CA VAL A 395 12.50 10.60 -24.61
C VAL A 395 12.83 9.16 -25.03
N PRO A 396 12.84 8.85 -26.35
CA PRO A 396 13.03 7.48 -26.83
C PRO A 396 14.36 6.87 -26.38
N ALA A 397 15.39 7.70 -26.15
CA ALA A 397 16.69 7.26 -25.61
C ALA A 397 16.60 6.69 -24.18
N LEU A 398 15.60 7.08 -23.39
CA LEU A 398 15.38 6.54 -22.05
C LEU A 398 14.39 5.37 -22.06
N TYR A 399 13.60 5.20 -23.11
CA TYR A 399 12.64 4.10 -23.20
C TYR A 399 13.35 2.74 -23.19
N GLN A 400 12.77 1.73 -22.52
CA GLN A 400 13.39 0.42 -22.28
C GLN A 400 14.75 0.45 -21.58
N THR A 401 15.02 1.46 -20.75
CA THR A 401 16.20 1.52 -19.89
C THR A 401 15.84 1.43 -18.41
N HIS A 402 16.81 1.03 -17.57
CA HIS A 402 16.65 1.05 -16.11
C HIS A 402 16.28 2.44 -15.59
N ALA A 403 16.75 3.52 -16.24
CA ALA A 403 16.43 4.89 -15.84
C ALA A 403 14.92 5.16 -15.92
N MET A 404 14.25 4.70 -16.98
CA MET A 404 12.79 4.84 -17.12
C MET A 404 12.04 4.04 -16.05
N LEU A 405 12.45 2.79 -15.81
CA LEU A 405 11.86 1.94 -14.78
C LEU A 405 12.01 2.57 -13.39
N LEU A 406 13.20 3.03 -13.03
CA LEU A 406 13.47 3.70 -11.75
C LEU A 406 12.71 5.01 -11.61
N THR A 407 12.50 5.75 -12.70
CA THR A 407 11.70 6.97 -12.71
C THR A 407 10.21 6.67 -12.45
N ALA A 408 9.68 5.61 -13.06
CA ALA A 408 8.31 5.17 -12.79
C ALA A 408 8.13 4.67 -11.35
N TYR A 409 9.12 3.95 -10.81
CA TYR A 409 9.14 3.56 -9.39
C TYR A 409 9.24 4.75 -8.45
N LEU A 410 10.04 5.76 -8.79
CA LEU A 410 10.08 7.00 -8.04
C LEU A 410 8.67 7.62 -7.97
N VAL A 411 7.93 7.65 -9.07
CA VAL A 411 6.54 8.14 -9.08
C VAL A 411 5.61 7.36 -8.13
N LEU A 412 5.69 6.04 -8.14
CA LEU A 412 4.83 5.21 -7.28
C LEU A 412 5.20 5.28 -5.80
N PHE A 413 6.49 5.33 -5.48
CA PHE A 413 6.96 5.02 -4.14
C PHE A 413 7.55 6.21 -3.37
N LEU A 414 7.83 7.34 -4.03
CA LEU A 414 8.22 8.60 -3.38
C LEU A 414 7.30 8.99 -2.19
N PRO A 415 5.96 8.87 -2.27
CA PRO A 415 5.07 9.23 -1.16
C PRO A 415 5.41 8.53 0.16
N GLN A 416 5.85 7.27 0.10
CA GLN A 416 6.23 6.49 1.29
C GLN A 416 7.49 7.07 1.94
N ALA A 417 8.46 7.50 1.13
CA ALA A 417 9.66 8.17 1.63
C ALA A 417 9.34 9.56 2.22
N VAL A 418 8.56 10.38 1.51
CA VAL A 418 8.16 11.73 1.98
C VAL A 418 7.44 11.65 3.32
N ALA A 419 6.49 10.72 3.49
CA ALA A 419 5.77 10.53 4.75
C ALA A 419 6.71 10.25 5.94
N ASN A 420 7.65 9.33 5.77
CA ASN A 420 8.56 8.91 6.85
C ASN A 420 9.60 9.99 7.17
N VAL A 421 10.19 10.60 6.16
CA VAL A 421 11.19 11.68 6.34
C VAL A 421 10.54 12.87 7.03
N ARG A 422 9.35 13.26 6.60
CA ARG A 422 8.58 14.34 7.22
C ARG A 422 8.21 14.03 8.67
N ALA A 423 7.74 12.81 8.96
CA ALA A 423 7.36 12.42 10.31
C ALA A 423 8.53 12.58 11.30
N SER A 424 9.76 12.22 10.89
CA SER A 424 10.96 12.45 11.71
C SER A 424 11.39 13.91 11.78
N LEU A 425 11.31 14.67 10.68
CA LEU A 425 11.67 16.09 10.66
C LEU A 425 10.75 16.96 11.54
N VAL A 426 9.46 16.62 11.64
CA VAL A 426 8.50 17.33 12.50
C VAL A 426 8.82 17.14 13.99
N GLN A 427 9.41 16.00 14.36
CA GLN A 427 9.81 15.73 15.75
C GLN A 427 11.13 16.42 16.13
N LEU A 428 11.96 16.78 15.14
CA LEU A 428 13.25 17.42 15.36
C LEU A 428 13.07 18.92 15.68
N SER A 429 13.56 19.36 16.84
CA SER A 429 13.53 20.76 17.27
C SER A 429 14.37 21.66 16.34
N PRO A 430 13.81 22.78 15.83
CA PRO A 430 14.55 23.75 15.01
C PRO A 430 15.78 24.34 15.71
N ASN A 431 15.79 24.38 17.04
CA ASN A 431 16.87 25.00 17.83
C ASN A 431 18.24 24.31 17.60
N LEU A 432 18.25 23.02 17.28
CA LEU A 432 19.49 22.29 16.99
C LEU A 432 20.12 22.77 15.65
N GLU A 433 19.29 23.07 14.66
CA GLU A 433 19.72 23.62 13.37
C GLU A 433 20.13 25.09 13.50
N GLU A 434 19.51 25.85 14.41
CA GLU A 434 19.89 27.23 14.71
C GLU A 434 21.21 27.31 15.48
N ALA A 435 21.42 26.46 16.48
CA ALA A 435 22.68 26.40 17.22
C ALA A 435 23.87 26.08 16.31
N ALA A 436 23.73 25.11 15.41
CA ALA A 436 24.76 24.79 14.42
C ALA A 436 25.10 25.98 13.51
N ARG A 437 24.08 26.72 13.05
CA ARG A 437 24.27 27.92 12.22
C ARG A 437 24.92 29.06 12.99
N SER A 438 24.60 29.25 14.26
CA SER A 438 25.25 30.24 15.12
C SER A 438 26.74 29.92 15.36
N LEU A 439 27.13 28.64 15.31
CA LEU A 439 28.52 28.18 15.34
C LEU A 439 29.21 28.27 13.96
N GLY A 440 28.66 29.04 13.01
CA GLY A 440 29.25 29.27 11.68
C GLY A 440 29.02 28.16 10.66
N ARG A 441 28.19 27.16 10.95
CA ARG A 441 27.87 26.10 9.96
C ARG A 441 26.92 26.65 8.90
N SER A 442 27.26 26.41 7.63
CA SER A 442 26.37 26.74 6.50
C SER A 442 25.09 25.88 6.53
N PRO A 443 24.01 26.27 5.83
CA PRO A 443 22.78 25.47 5.76
C PRO A 443 23.02 24.04 5.24
N TRP A 444 23.91 23.86 4.28
CA TRP A 444 24.27 22.55 3.76
C TRP A 444 25.02 21.70 4.80
N ARG A 445 26.01 22.29 5.51
CA ARG A 445 26.70 21.59 6.60
C ARG A 445 25.74 21.24 7.74
N THR A 446 24.81 22.13 8.07
CA THR A 446 23.77 21.88 9.08
C THR A 446 22.84 20.73 8.68
N LEU A 447 22.47 20.65 7.40
CA LEU A 447 21.68 19.53 6.89
C LEU A 447 22.46 18.20 7.04
N VAL A 448 23.69 18.15 6.54
CA VAL A 448 24.48 16.91 6.47
C VAL A 448 25.03 16.47 7.84
N GLU A 449 25.53 17.39 8.66
CA GLU A 449 26.21 17.08 9.93
C GLU A 449 25.23 16.98 11.11
N VAL A 450 24.07 17.64 11.07
CA VAL A 450 23.12 17.69 12.19
C VAL A 450 21.79 17.05 11.83
N THR A 451 21.15 17.52 10.75
CA THR A 451 19.78 17.13 10.45
C THR A 451 19.68 15.66 10.00
N LEU A 452 20.44 15.26 8.97
CA LEU A 452 20.41 13.90 8.42
C LEU A 452 20.74 12.82 9.46
N PRO A 453 21.78 12.97 10.32
CA PRO A 453 22.07 12.00 11.37
C PRO A 453 20.94 11.87 12.40
N LEU A 454 20.25 12.98 12.74
CA LEU A 454 19.15 12.97 13.69
C LEU A 454 17.87 12.37 13.11
N ILE A 455 17.60 12.54 11.82
CA ILE A 455 16.45 11.94 11.14
C ILE A 455 16.74 10.58 10.49
N ARG A 456 17.94 10.00 10.71
CA ARG A 456 18.38 8.75 10.06
C ARG A 456 17.39 7.60 10.21
N ALA A 457 16.68 7.52 11.33
CA ALA A 457 15.66 6.50 11.55
C ALA A 457 14.48 6.64 10.57
N GLY A 458 14.02 7.87 10.33
CA GLY A 458 12.99 8.16 9.33
C GLY A 458 13.46 7.91 7.90
N LEU A 459 14.71 8.25 7.59
CA LEU A 459 15.32 7.97 6.27
C LEU A 459 15.37 6.46 6.01
N LEU A 460 15.85 5.68 6.99
CA LEU A 460 15.93 4.23 6.89
C LEU A 460 14.54 3.56 6.85
N SER A 461 13.57 4.06 7.62
CA SER A 461 12.19 3.59 7.57
C SER A 461 11.58 3.81 6.18
N GLY A 462 11.71 5.04 5.65
CA GLY A 462 11.27 5.39 4.31
C GLY A 462 11.95 4.53 3.23
N ALA A 463 13.27 4.38 3.28
CA ALA A 463 14.02 3.51 2.36
C ALA A 463 13.54 2.06 2.43
N THR A 464 13.33 1.52 3.64
CA THR A 464 12.90 0.13 3.82
C THR A 464 11.50 -0.11 3.26
N LEU A 465 10.57 0.82 3.46
CA LEU A 465 9.22 0.74 2.92
C LEU A 465 9.21 0.79 1.39
N VAL A 466 9.98 1.72 0.80
CA VAL A 466 10.13 1.78 -0.67
C VAL A 466 10.77 0.49 -1.19
N PHE A 467 11.86 0.01 -0.57
CA PHE A 467 12.50 -1.25 -0.95
C PHE A 467 11.50 -2.41 -0.94
N LEU A 468 10.76 -2.58 0.15
CA LEU A 468 9.77 -3.66 0.31
C LEU A 468 8.64 -3.58 -0.70
N THR A 469 8.21 -2.38 -1.07
CA THR A 469 7.10 -2.20 -2.03
C THR A 469 7.55 -2.31 -3.48
N THR A 470 8.74 -1.80 -3.82
CA THR A 470 9.35 -1.99 -5.15
C THR A 470 9.64 -3.45 -5.43
N MET A 471 10.10 -4.21 -4.43
CA MET A 471 10.46 -5.62 -4.62
C MET A 471 9.28 -6.49 -5.07
N LYS A 472 8.07 -6.13 -4.64
CA LYS A 472 6.82 -6.82 -4.98
C LYS A 472 6.12 -6.21 -6.18
N GLU A 473 6.65 -5.14 -6.74
CA GLU A 473 6.08 -4.46 -7.89
C GLU A 473 6.08 -5.40 -9.09
N LEU A 474 4.97 -5.38 -9.84
CA LEU A 474 4.80 -6.23 -11.01
C LEU A 474 4.29 -5.44 -12.22
N PRO A 475 3.20 -4.64 -12.14
CA PRO A 475 2.65 -3.95 -13.31
C PRO A 475 3.61 -3.04 -14.08
N VAL A 476 4.31 -2.15 -13.37
CA VAL A 476 5.27 -1.22 -13.98
C VAL A 476 6.43 -2.01 -14.57
N THR A 477 6.95 -2.99 -13.83
CA THR A 477 8.01 -3.87 -14.31
C THR A 477 7.61 -4.56 -15.61
N LEU A 478 6.43 -5.20 -15.66
CA LEU A 478 5.96 -5.91 -16.85
C LEU A 478 5.87 -4.99 -18.08
N ILE A 479 5.50 -3.73 -17.88
CA ILE A 479 5.28 -2.76 -18.96
C ILE A 479 6.57 -2.04 -19.39
N LEU A 480 7.48 -1.75 -18.45
CA LEU A 480 8.64 -0.87 -18.68
C LEU A 480 10.01 -1.54 -18.57
N HIS A 481 10.09 -2.81 -18.16
CA HIS A 481 11.40 -3.46 -18.01
C HIS A 481 12.20 -3.44 -19.33
N PRO A 482 13.52 -3.18 -19.26
CA PRO A 482 14.42 -3.37 -20.39
C PRO A 482 14.41 -4.80 -20.92
N THR A 483 14.74 -4.97 -22.20
CA THR A 483 14.90 -6.31 -22.80
C THR A 483 15.92 -7.14 -22.03
N GLY A 484 15.57 -8.38 -21.68
CA GLY A 484 16.41 -9.28 -20.90
C GLY A 484 16.47 -8.97 -19.40
N PHE A 485 15.73 -7.97 -18.91
CA PHE A 485 15.65 -7.66 -17.49
C PHE A 485 14.46 -8.36 -16.83
N GLU A 486 14.73 -9.49 -16.17
CA GLU A 486 13.71 -10.21 -15.41
C GLU A 486 13.90 -10.01 -13.91
N THR A 487 12.79 -9.86 -13.18
CA THR A 487 12.73 -9.82 -11.72
C THR A 487 12.09 -11.11 -11.18
N LEU A 488 12.11 -11.29 -9.86
CA LEU A 488 11.39 -12.37 -9.19
C LEU A 488 9.89 -12.27 -9.50
N ALA A 489 9.32 -11.07 -9.46
CA ALA A 489 7.91 -10.82 -9.73
C ALA A 489 7.52 -11.22 -11.17
N THR A 490 8.30 -10.79 -12.17
CA THR A 490 8.03 -11.11 -13.58
C THR A 490 8.21 -12.60 -13.86
N ASN A 491 9.18 -13.27 -13.23
CA ASN A 491 9.35 -14.72 -13.36
C ASN A 491 8.19 -15.51 -12.76
N VAL A 492 7.72 -15.15 -11.54
CA VAL A 492 6.51 -15.75 -10.96
C VAL A 492 5.33 -15.59 -11.93
N TRP A 493 5.16 -14.39 -12.47
CA TRP A 493 4.09 -14.09 -13.42
C TRP A 493 4.16 -14.95 -14.69
N GLN A 494 5.29 -14.92 -15.41
CA GLN A 494 5.46 -15.64 -16.68
C GLN A 494 5.28 -17.15 -16.51
N LYS A 495 5.91 -17.75 -15.50
CA LYS A 495 5.81 -19.19 -15.23
C LYS A 495 4.41 -19.60 -14.81
N THR A 496 3.73 -18.78 -14.00
CA THR A 496 2.33 -19.05 -13.60
C THR A 496 1.37 -18.94 -14.79
N PHE A 497 1.56 -17.96 -15.68
CA PHE A 497 0.76 -17.82 -16.90
C PHE A 497 0.90 -19.01 -17.84
N GLY A 498 2.10 -19.59 -17.94
CA GLY A 498 2.34 -20.85 -18.65
C GLY A 498 1.93 -22.11 -17.90
N ALA A 499 1.28 -22.00 -16.73
CA ALA A 499 0.94 -23.11 -15.84
C ALA A 499 2.15 -23.95 -15.37
N PHE A 500 3.36 -23.41 -15.45
CA PHE A 500 4.60 -24.02 -14.95
C PHE A 500 4.78 -23.76 -13.45
N PHE A 501 3.83 -24.27 -12.65
CA PHE A 501 3.74 -24.00 -11.20
C PHE A 501 4.99 -24.41 -10.41
N ALA A 502 5.58 -25.57 -10.74
CA ALA A 502 6.84 -26.01 -10.12
C ALA A 502 8.02 -25.05 -10.43
N GLN A 503 8.07 -24.46 -11.63
CA GLN A 503 9.10 -23.48 -11.99
C GLN A 503 8.82 -22.09 -11.39
N ALA A 504 7.56 -21.74 -11.14
CA ALA A 504 7.17 -20.49 -10.49
C ALA A 504 7.50 -20.50 -8.99
N ALA A 505 7.37 -21.67 -8.35
CA ALA A 505 7.52 -21.84 -6.90
C ALA A 505 8.83 -21.30 -6.30
N PRO A 506 10.04 -21.57 -6.85
CA PRO A 506 11.27 -21.04 -6.25
C PRO A 506 11.33 -19.50 -6.29
N TYR A 507 10.82 -18.85 -7.33
CA TYR A 507 10.74 -17.38 -7.39
C TYR A 507 9.74 -16.82 -6.38
N ALA A 508 8.61 -17.50 -6.19
CA ALA A 508 7.59 -17.14 -5.20
C ALA A 508 8.08 -17.31 -3.75
N LEU A 509 8.86 -18.36 -3.47
CA LEU A 509 9.50 -18.53 -2.16
C LEU A 509 10.60 -17.49 -1.93
N ALA A 510 11.42 -17.21 -2.94
CA ALA A 510 12.47 -16.19 -2.84
C ALA A 510 11.89 -14.81 -2.52
N ILE A 511 10.84 -14.37 -3.22
CA ILE A 511 10.24 -13.05 -2.97
C ILE A 511 9.59 -12.95 -1.60
N VAL A 512 8.96 -14.03 -1.11
CA VAL A 512 8.41 -14.10 0.26
C VAL A 512 9.54 -14.06 1.29
N ALA A 513 10.61 -14.84 1.10
CA ALA A 513 11.74 -14.90 2.02
C ALA A 513 12.44 -13.55 2.15
N VAL A 514 12.77 -12.89 1.04
CA VAL A 514 13.41 -11.56 1.07
C VAL A 514 12.46 -10.54 1.70
N SER A 515 11.15 -10.60 1.39
CA SER A 515 10.16 -9.70 1.98
C SER A 515 10.04 -9.88 3.50
N ALA A 516 10.08 -11.13 3.98
CA ALA A 516 9.99 -11.47 5.38
C ALA A 516 11.21 -11.00 6.16
N VAL A 517 12.41 -11.19 5.62
CA VAL A 517 13.66 -10.72 6.24
C VAL A 517 13.67 -9.20 6.35
N SER A 518 13.36 -8.49 5.26
CA SER A 518 13.32 -7.02 5.24
C SER A 518 12.22 -6.45 6.15
N GLY A 519 11.03 -7.07 6.18
CA GLY A 519 9.95 -6.67 7.08
C GLY A 519 10.25 -6.94 8.56
N GLY A 520 10.87 -8.08 8.87
CA GLY A 520 11.29 -8.44 10.22
C GLY A 520 12.34 -7.48 10.79
N LEU A 521 13.29 -7.04 9.95
CA LEU A 521 14.28 -6.02 10.32
C LEU A 521 13.63 -4.68 10.68
N LEU A 522 12.54 -4.29 10.01
CA LEU A 522 11.80 -3.05 10.32
C LEU A 522 11.12 -3.16 11.69
N LEU A 523 10.39 -4.25 11.94
CA LEU A 523 9.70 -4.48 13.21
C LEU A 523 10.66 -4.60 14.40
N TRP A 524 11.83 -5.20 14.19
CA TRP A 524 12.85 -5.31 15.24
C TRP A 524 13.44 -3.95 15.65
N ARG A 525 13.55 -3.02 14.71
CA ARG A 525 14.05 -1.66 14.99
C ARG A 525 13.03 -0.82 15.74
N GLU A 526 11.76 -0.91 15.39
CA GLU A 526 10.68 -0.18 16.08
C GLU A 526 10.47 -0.66 17.53
N GLY A 527 10.79 -1.91 17.84
CA GLY A 527 10.70 -2.44 19.21
C GLY A 527 11.81 -1.96 20.17
N ARG A 528 12.83 -1.24 19.68
CA ARG A 528 13.96 -0.73 20.47
C ARG A 528 13.92 0.79 20.73
N SER A 529 12.98 1.50 20.09
CA SER A 529 12.65 2.92 20.36
C SER A 529 11.47 3.01 21.31
#